data_AF-A0A099ZP60-F1
#
_entry.id   AF-A0A099ZP60-F1
#
_cell.length_a   1.000
_cell.length_b   1.000
_cell.length_c   1.000
_cell.angle_alpha   90.00
_cell.angle_beta   90.00
_cell.angle_gamma   90.00
#
_symmetry.space_group_name_H-M   'P 1'
#
loop_
_entity.id
_entity.type
_entity.pdbx_description
1 polymer ?
#
loop_
_entity_poly.entity_id
_entity_poly.type
_entity_poly.pdbx_seq_one_letter_code
_entity_poly.pdbx_strand_id
1 'polypeptide(L)'
;QEKETKKEQSEEALPMVPSRKGSSPNASGIKGDKTKQNDPDSPNEKEVEAEFLRLSLGFKCDLFTLDKRVKLEERSRNLAEEALKKEITDALKLLEALVPLCEEDNQAQEIIKKLQKSLQFLGQYAVRVASKAEMLGAINQESRVSKAVEVMIQHVENLKRMYTKEHAELEELKQVLLQNERSFSSLGDQDESTNKKLPNSLNFK
;
A
#
# COMPACT_ATOMS: atom_id res chain seq x y z
N GLN A 1 13.66 -55.91 -1.55
CA GLN A 1 12.26 -55.76 -1.12
C GLN A 1 12.22 -54.50 -0.27
N GLU A 2 12.31 -53.28 -0.82
CA GLU A 2 11.38 -52.60 -1.75
C GLU A 2 9.93 -52.53 -1.26
N LYS A 3 9.59 -51.32 -0.79
CA LYS A 3 8.32 -50.57 -0.92
C LYS A 3 8.62 -49.16 -0.34
N GLU A 4 8.87 -48.11 -1.13
CA GLU A 4 7.87 -47.23 -1.78
C GLU A 4 6.62 -47.03 -0.91
N THR A 5 6.11 -45.85 -0.58
CA THR A 5 6.12 -44.48 -1.12
C THR A 5 5.63 -43.61 0.06
N LYS A 6 5.91 -42.31 0.24
CA LYS A 6 5.26 -41.20 -0.47
C LYS A 6 5.85 -39.88 0.06
N LYS A 7 6.07 -38.98 -0.88
CA LYS A 7 6.71 -37.66 -0.79
C LYS A 7 5.59 -36.62 -0.72
N GLU A 8 5.64 -35.69 0.24
CA GLU A 8 4.87 -34.44 0.20
C GLU A 8 5.81 -33.27 0.53
N GLN A 9 6.38 -32.71 -0.54
CA GLN A 9 6.90 -31.35 -0.57
C GLN A 9 5.71 -30.44 -0.87
N SER A 10 5.41 -29.51 0.03
CA SER A 10 4.46 -28.43 -0.23
C SER A 10 5.27 -27.16 -0.49
N GLU A 11 5.49 -26.88 -1.77
CA GLU A 11 6.06 -25.65 -2.30
C GLU A 11 4.90 -24.67 -2.51
N GLU A 12 4.88 -23.58 -1.76
CA GLU A 12 3.82 -22.56 -1.81
C GLU A 12 4.04 -21.68 -3.04
N ALA A 13 3.36 -22.03 -4.15
CA ALA A 13 3.41 -21.31 -5.41
C ALA A 13 2.47 -20.08 -5.38
N LEU A 14 3.05 -18.89 -5.60
CA LEU A 14 2.31 -17.65 -5.89
C LEU A 14 1.55 -17.76 -7.23
N PRO A 15 0.36 -17.15 -7.38
CA PRO A 15 -0.40 -17.28 -8.63
C PRO A 15 0.18 -16.36 -9.72
N MET A 16 0.68 -16.99 -10.78
CA MET A 16 1.15 -16.36 -12.02
C MET A 16 -0.04 -16.10 -12.97
N VAL A 17 -0.22 -14.86 -13.42
CA VAL A 17 -1.29 -14.46 -14.36
C VAL A 17 -0.87 -14.79 -15.79
N PRO A 18 -1.73 -15.36 -16.66
CA PRO A 18 -1.33 -15.70 -18.03
C PRO A 18 -1.42 -14.51 -18.98
N SER A 19 -0.30 -14.22 -19.63
CA SER A 19 -0.18 -13.31 -20.78
C SER A 19 -0.96 -13.83 -21.99
N ARG A 20 -1.88 -13.02 -22.55
CA ARG A 20 -2.51 -13.28 -23.85
C ARG A 20 -2.11 -12.20 -24.86
N LYS A 21 -1.26 -12.58 -25.82
CA LYS A 21 -1.03 -11.87 -27.08
C LYS A 21 -2.06 -12.34 -28.11
N GLY A 22 -2.71 -11.41 -28.78
CA GLY A 22 -3.50 -11.65 -29.99
C GLY A 22 -3.59 -10.34 -30.78
N SER A 23 -2.92 -10.31 -31.93
CA SER A 23 -2.89 -9.20 -32.89
C SER A 23 -3.87 -9.51 -34.04
N SER A 24 -4.80 -8.61 -34.44
CA SER A 24 -4.76 -7.73 -35.64
C SER A 24 -6.22 -7.60 -36.21
N PRO A 25 -6.55 -6.79 -37.25
CA PRO A 25 -6.83 -5.35 -37.17
C PRO A 25 -8.13 -4.87 -37.92
N ASN A 26 -8.35 -3.55 -37.89
CA ASN A 26 -9.18 -2.68 -38.77
C ASN A 26 -10.71 -2.56 -38.55
N ALA A 27 -11.19 -1.36 -38.20
CA ALA A 27 -11.71 -0.38 -39.19
C ALA A 27 -12.22 0.93 -38.51
N SER A 28 -11.69 2.05 -38.99
CA SER A 28 -12.24 3.42 -39.13
C SER A 28 -13.38 3.92 -38.22
N GLY A 29 -13.15 5.04 -37.53
CA GLY A 29 -14.24 5.89 -37.06
C GLY A 29 -13.87 7.02 -36.08
N ILE A 30 -13.57 8.20 -36.63
CA ILE A 30 -13.80 9.54 -36.06
C ILE A 30 -12.94 9.99 -34.86
N LYS A 31 -12.18 11.05 -35.14
CA LYS A 31 -11.36 11.85 -34.21
C LYS A 31 -12.20 12.43 -33.08
N GLY A 32 -11.84 12.08 -31.85
CA GLY A 32 -12.09 12.90 -30.66
C GLY A 32 -10.74 13.25 -30.05
N ASP A 33 -10.39 14.52 -30.07
CA ASP A 33 -9.18 15.07 -29.49
C ASP A 33 -9.15 14.75 -27.99
N LYS A 34 -8.24 13.84 -27.60
CA LYS A 34 -7.87 13.61 -26.21
C LYS A 34 -6.42 14.01 -26.10
N THR A 35 -6.19 15.24 -25.68
CA THR A 35 -4.94 15.69 -25.08
C THR A 35 -4.72 14.89 -23.79
N LYS A 36 -4.29 13.63 -23.93
CA LYS A 36 -3.63 12.87 -22.89
C LYS A 36 -2.15 13.23 -22.93
N GLN A 37 -1.78 14.30 -22.24
CA GLN A 37 -0.47 14.31 -21.61
C GLN A 37 -0.58 13.42 -20.38
N ASN A 38 -0.42 12.12 -20.60
CA ASN A 38 -0.06 11.22 -19.52
C ASN A 38 1.46 11.31 -19.41
N ASP A 39 1.96 11.94 -18.35
CA ASP A 39 3.32 11.67 -17.90
C ASP A 39 3.42 10.16 -17.65
N PRO A 40 4.36 9.45 -18.31
CA PRO A 40 4.45 7.99 -18.22
C PRO A 40 4.84 7.48 -16.82
N ASP A 41 5.25 8.38 -15.92
CA ASP A 41 5.69 8.07 -14.56
C ASP A 41 4.65 8.39 -13.47
N SER A 42 3.46 8.92 -13.82
CA SER A 42 2.40 9.20 -12.84
C SER A 42 1.39 8.05 -12.75
N PRO A 43 1.14 7.46 -11.56
CA PRO A 43 0.12 6.43 -11.41
C PRO A 43 -1.26 6.97 -11.78
N ASN A 44 -2.05 6.17 -12.47
CA ASN A 44 -3.39 6.57 -12.93
C ASN A 44 -4.28 6.90 -11.71
N GLU A 45 -5.10 7.96 -11.79
CA GLU A 45 -5.88 8.46 -10.62
C GLU A 45 -6.73 7.37 -9.96
N LYS A 46 -7.28 6.45 -10.75
CA LYS A 46 -8.04 5.29 -10.28
C LYS A 46 -7.18 4.25 -9.53
N GLU A 47 -5.93 4.09 -9.91
CA GLU A 47 -4.98 3.19 -9.23
C GLU A 47 -4.59 3.77 -7.88
N VAL A 48 -4.34 5.09 -7.80
CA VAL A 48 -4.07 5.79 -6.54
C VAL A 48 -5.24 5.67 -5.58
N GLU A 49 -6.47 5.83 -6.07
CA GLU A 49 -7.68 5.66 -5.25
C GLU A 49 -7.86 4.22 -4.74
N ALA A 50 -7.65 3.22 -5.60
CA ALA A 50 -7.72 1.81 -5.19
C ALA A 50 -6.66 1.48 -4.13
N GLU A 51 -5.43 1.98 -4.30
CA GLU A 51 -4.34 1.81 -3.35
C GLU A 51 -4.62 2.52 -2.02
N PHE A 52 -5.15 3.75 -2.07
CA PHE A 52 -5.57 4.49 -0.88
C PHE A 52 -6.62 3.71 -0.08
N LEU A 53 -7.64 3.16 -0.73
CA LEU A 53 -8.68 2.37 -0.07
C LEU A 53 -8.10 1.11 0.58
N ARG A 54 -7.22 0.40 -0.14
CA ARG A 54 -6.56 -0.81 0.36
C ARG A 54 -5.72 -0.50 1.60
N LEU A 55 -4.88 0.53 1.54
CA LEU A 55 -4.03 0.96 2.65
C LEU A 55 -4.86 1.43 3.84
N SER A 56 -5.89 2.23 3.60
CA SER A 56 -6.78 2.74 4.65
C SER A 56 -7.50 1.63 5.41
N LEU A 57 -7.96 0.60 4.69
CA LEU A 57 -8.55 -0.58 5.31
C LEU A 57 -7.52 -1.37 6.12
N GLY A 58 -6.31 -1.56 5.58
CA GLY A 58 -5.20 -2.19 6.27
C GLY A 58 -4.87 -1.49 7.60
N PHE A 59 -4.70 -0.17 7.58
CA PHE A 59 -4.43 0.61 8.79
C PHE A 59 -5.58 0.57 9.79
N LYS A 60 -6.83 0.57 9.32
CA LYS A 60 -7.98 0.40 10.18
C LYS A 60 -7.95 -0.96 10.90
N CYS A 61 -7.59 -2.03 10.21
CA CYS A 61 -7.39 -3.35 10.83
C CYS A 61 -6.21 -3.34 11.83
N ASP A 62 -5.11 -2.67 11.48
CA ASP A 62 -3.96 -2.52 12.38
C ASP A 62 -4.35 -1.80 13.66
N LEU A 63 -5.14 -0.71 13.58
CA LEU A 63 -5.62 0.04 14.74
C LEU A 63 -6.36 -0.83 15.78
N PHE A 64 -7.09 -1.85 15.34
CA PHE A 64 -7.83 -2.74 16.24
C PHE A 64 -7.01 -3.92 16.77
N THR A 65 -5.92 -4.29 16.10
CA THR A 65 -5.20 -5.55 16.38
C THR A 65 -3.77 -5.36 16.87
N LEU A 66 -3.18 -4.19 16.65
CA LEU A 66 -1.76 -3.93 16.89
C LEU A 66 -1.37 -4.19 18.34
N ASP A 67 -2.09 -3.65 19.32
CA ASP A 67 -1.77 -3.84 20.74
C ASP A 67 -1.69 -5.31 21.14
N LYS A 68 -2.59 -6.14 20.60
CA LYS A 68 -2.60 -7.57 20.90
C LYS A 68 -1.42 -8.26 20.23
N ARG A 69 -1.13 -7.93 18.97
CA ARG A 69 0.00 -8.49 18.23
C ARG A 69 1.34 -8.13 18.86
N VAL A 70 1.53 -6.86 19.24
CA VAL A 70 2.74 -6.39 19.93
C VAL A 70 2.97 -7.17 21.22
N LYS A 71 1.96 -7.27 22.08
CA LYS A 71 2.09 -8.02 23.35
C LYS A 71 2.41 -9.50 23.14
N LEU A 72 1.84 -10.12 22.11
CA LEU A 72 2.12 -11.52 21.78
C LEU A 72 3.56 -11.71 21.30
N GLU A 73 4.03 -10.86 20.40
CA GLU A 73 5.40 -10.91 19.89
C GLU A 73 6.43 -10.58 20.98
N GLU A 74 6.18 -9.58 21.84
CA GLU A 74 7.03 -9.27 22.98
C GLU A 74 7.15 -10.44 23.95
N ARG A 75 6.02 -11.11 24.24
CA ARG A 75 6.02 -12.30 25.10
C ARG A 75 6.81 -13.44 24.46
N SER A 76 6.61 -13.69 23.16
CA SER A 76 7.34 -14.71 22.41
C SER A 76 8.85 -14.45 22.45
N ARG A 77 9.26 -13.20 22.19
CA ARG A 77 10.65 -12.74 22.27
C ARG A 77 11.23 -12.97 23.67
N ASN A 78 10.55 -12.51 24.72
CA ASN A 78 11.01 -12.66 26.10
C ASN A 78 11.21 -14.14 26.47
N LEU A 79 10.27 -15.01 26.10
CA LEU A 79 10.39 -16.45 26.37
C LEU A 79 11.60 -17.06 25.66
N ALA A 80 11.85 -16.68 24.41
CA ALA A 80 13.01 -17.17 23.65
C ALA A 80 14.34 -16.66 24.25
N GLU A 81 14.41 -15.39 24.63
CA GLU A 81 15.59 -14.80 25.26
C GLU A 81 15.88 -15.40 26.64
N GLU A 82 14.84 -15.58 27.47
CA GLU A 82 14.95 -16.22 28.78
C GLU A 82 15.37 -17.69 28.67
N ALA A 83 14.79 -18.43 27.72
CA ALA A 83 15.17 -19.81 27.45
C ALA A 83 16.64 -19.91 27.03
N LEU A 84 17.08 -19.10 26.06
CA LEU A 84 18.47 -19.08 25.63
C LEU A 84 19.43 -18.72 26.78
N LYS A 85 19.08 -17.72 27.58
CA LYS A 85 19.87 -17.31 28.74
C LYS A 85 19.99 -18.44 29.75
N LYS A 86 18.90 -19.16 30.00
CA LYS A 86 18.89 -20.32 30.89
C LYS A 86 19.79 -21.44 30.37
N GLU A 87 19.64 -21.83 29.10
CA GLU A 87 20.46 -22.86 28.47
C GLU A 87 21.97 -22.52 28.49
N ILE A 88 22.34 -21.27 28.18
CA ILE A 88 23.74 -20.82 28.29
C ILE A 88 24.23 -20.91 29.74
N THR A 89 23.41 -20.51 30.71
CA THR A 89 23.77 -20.56 32.12
C THR A 89 23.96 -22.00 32.61
N ASP A 90 23.06 -22.90 32.22
CA ASP A 90 23.12 -24.31 32.62
C ASP A 90 24.27 -25.04 31.93
N ALA A 91 24.58 -24.70 30.67
CA ALA A 91 25.78 -25.19 29.98
C ALA A 91 27.08 -24.71 30.65
N LEU A 92 27.14 -23.44 31.10
CA LEU A 92 28.30 -22.93 31.83
C LEU A 92 28.49 -23.66 33.17
N LYS A 93 27.42 -23.92 33.93
CA LYS A 93 27.48 -24.72 35.16
C LYS A 93 27.98 -26.14 34.91
N LEU A 94 27.55 -26.77 33.81
CA LEU A 94 28.03 -28.10 33.44
C LEU A 94 29.53 -28.08 33.12
N LEU A 95 30.00 -27.06 32.38
CA LEU A 95 31.42 -26.88 32.12
C LEU A 95 32.21 -26.64 33.42
N GLU A 96 31.69 -25.86 34.36
CA GLU A 96 32.30 -25.66 35.69
C GLU A 96 32.39 -26.97 36.48
N ALA A 97 31.36 -27.82 36.43
CA ALA A 97 31.37 -29.14 37.06
C ALA A 97 32.37 -30.11 36.41
N LEU A 98 32.71 -29.92 35.13
CA LEU A 98 33.72 -30.72 34.43
C LEU A 98 35.16 -30.32 34.77
N VAL A 99 35.41 -29.06 35.18
CA VAL A 99 36.76 -28.58 35.54
C VAL A 99 37.50 -29.51 36.52
N PRO A 100 36.93 -29.90 37.68
CA PRO A 100 37.62 -30.78 38.63
C PRO A 100 37.84 -32.21 38.11
N LEU A 101 37.04 -32.67 37.14
CA LEU A 101 37.16 -34.02 36.57
C LEU A 101 38.31 -34.14 35.55
N CYS A 102 38.84 -33.00 35.10
CA CYS A 102 39.87 -32.91 34.08
C CYS A 102 41.12 -32.17 34.58
N GLU A 103 41.39 -32.15 35.89
CA GLU A 103 42.48 -31.33 36.48
C GLU A 103 43.86 -31.69 35.91
N GLU A 104 44.12 -32.96 35.63
CA GLU A 104 45.42 -33.43 35.11
C GLU A 104 45.55 -33.30 33.58
N ASP A 105 44.46 -33.02 32.87
CA ASP A 105 44.45 -32.91 31.40
C ASP A 105 44.44 -31.43 30.96
N ASN A 106 45.64 -30.91 30.69
CA ASN A 106 45.83 -29.54 30.21
C ASN A 106 45.09 -29.24 28.89
N GLN A 107 44.94 -30.21 27.99
CA GLN A 107 44.22 -30.00 26.74
C GLN A 107 42.72 -29.88 26.99
N ALA A 108 42.17 -30.76 27.83
CA ALA A 108 40.77 -30.69 28.24
C ALA A 108 40.46 -29.35 28.94
N GLN A 109 41.32 -28.89 29.84
CA GLN A 109 41.17 -27.59 30.51
C GLN A 109 41.15 -26.41 29.52
N GLU A 110 42.00 -26.43 28.49
CA GLU A 110 42.01 -25.39 27.47
C GLU A 110 40.73 -25.39 26.63
N ILE A 111 40.23 -26.57 26.26
CA ILE A 111 38.98 -26.73 25.52
C ILE A 111 37.80 -26.23 26.35
N ILE A 112 37.72 -26.59 27.64
CA ILE A 112 36.67 -26.12 28.56
C ILE A 112 36.66 -24.59 28.63
N LYS A 113 37.83 -23.97 28.82
CA LYS A 113 37.96 -22.49 28.85
C LYS A 113 37.51 -21.84 27.54
N LYS A 114 37.89 -22.43 26.39
CA LYS A 114 37.44 -21.97 25.06
C LYS A 114 35.93 -22.08 24.92
N LEU A 115 35.32 -23.17 25.36
CA LEU A 115 33.87 -23.38 25.32
C LEU A 115 33.12 -22.38 26.21
N GLN A 116 33.59 -22.15 27.44
CA GLN A 116 33.01 -21.15 28.34
C GLN A 116 33.01 -19.75 27.70
N LYS A 117 34.14 -19.34 27.11
CA LYS A 117 34.26 -18.06 26.41
C LYS A 117 33.33 -17.97 25.20
N SER A 118 33.25 -19.03 24.41
CA SER A 118 32.34 -19.10 23.24
C SER A 118 30.87 -19.00 23.65
N LEU A 119 30.45 -19.64 24.74
CA LEU A 119 29.08 -19.54 25.27
C LEU A 119 28.74 -18.13 25.77
N GLN A 120 29.69 -17.46 26.44
CA GLN A 120 29.52 -16.07 26.85
C GLN A 120 29.35 -15.14 25.64
N PHE A 121 30.18 -15.30 24.62
CA PHE A 121 30.05 -14.55 23.37
C PHE A 121 28.75 -14.86 22.65
N LEU A 122 28.31 -16.11 22.62
CA LEU A 122 27.03 -16.50 22.02
C LEU A 122 25.87 -15.73 22.66
N GLY A 123 25.83 -15.65 23.99
CA GLY A 123 24.81 -14.86 24.70
C GLY A 123 24.86 -13.37 24.34
N GLN A 124 26.06 -12.77 24.29
CA GLN A 124 26.23 -11.37 23.91
C GLN A 124 25.81 -11.10 22.46
N TYR A 125 26.19 -11.98 21.53
CA TYR A 125 25.84 -11.85 20.12
C TYR A 125 24.35 -12.06 19.89
N ALA A 126 23.71 -13.00 20.60
CA ALA A 126 22.27 -13.21 20.49
C ALA A 126 21.48 -11.95 20.87
N VAL A 127 21.81 -11.31 22.00
CA VAL A 127 21.20 -10.04 22.41
C VAL A 127 21.45 -8.95 21.36
N ARG A 128 22.69 -8.81 20.89
CA ARG A 128 23.05 -7.80 19.88
C ARG A 128 22.29 -8.00 18.57
N VAL A 129 22.18 -9.24 18.10
CA VAL A 129 21.44 -9.59 16.87
C VAL A 129 19.95 -9.31 17.06
N ALA A 130 19.35 -9.69 18.19
CA ALA A 130 17.95 -9.40 18.48
C ALA A 130 17.66 -7.90 18.44
N SER A 131 18.47 -7.07 19.11
CA SER A 131 18.29 -5.61 19.10
C SER A 131 18.47 -4.99 17.71
N LYS A 132 19.37 -5.52 16.88
CA LYS A 132 19.55 -5.05 15.50
C LYS A 132 18.41 -5.48 14.59
N ALA A 133 17.89 -6.69 14.77
CA ALA A 133 16.73 -7.18 14.04
C ALA A 133 15.47 -6.36 14.37
N GLU A 134 15.25 -6.02 15.65
CA GLU A 134 14.15 -5.16 16.08
C GLU A 134 14.22 -3.77 15.45
N MET A 135 15.39 -3.11 15.54
CA MET A 135 15.62 -1.79 14.93
C MET A 135 15.41 -1.81 13.41
N LEU A 136 15.92 -2.82 12.71
CA LEU A 136 15.72 -2.96 11.26
C LEU A 136 14.23 -3.19 10.93
N GLY A 137 13.53 -3.97 11.75
CA GLY A 137 12.09 -4.17 11.64
C GLY A 137 11.31 -2.86 11.78
N ALA A 138 11.68 -2.02 12.76
CA ALA A 138 11.07 -0.70 12.96
C ALA A 138 11.30 0.22 11.74
N ILE A 139 12.53 0.30 11.23
CA ILE A 139 12.86 1.12 10.05
C ILE A 139 12.10 0.63 8.81
N ASN A 140 11.96 -0.68 8.62
CA ASN A 140 11.18 -1.23 7.51
C ASN A 140 9.68 -0.90 7.65
N GLN A 141 9.14 -0.91 8.86
CA GLN A 141 7.77 -0.47 9.12
C GLN A 141 7.61 1.03 8.83
N GLU A 142 8.54 1.89 9.26
CA GLU A 142 8.54 3.31 8.90
C GLU A 142 8.57 3.51 7.39
N SER A 143 9.45 2.81 6.66
CA SER A 143 9.52 2.90 5.20
C SER A 143 8.19 2.52 4.52
N ARG A 144 7.50 1.50 5.03
CA ARG A 144 6.16 1.11 4.53
C ARG A 144 5.11 2.18 4.82
N VAL A 145 5.13 2.75 6.02
CA VAL A 145 4.20 3.83 6.40
C VAL A 145 4.45 5.07 5.55
N SER A 146 5.71 5.46 5.33
CA SER A 146 6.06 6.61 4.47
C SER A 146 5.50 6.46 3.06
N LYS A 147 5.66 5.29 2.43
CA LYS A 147 5.07 5.00 1.10
C LYS A 147 3.54 5.07 1.11
N ALA A 148 2.91 4.58 2.17
CA ALA A 148 1.47 4.66 2.29
C ALA A 148 0.99 6.12 2.43
N VAL A 149 1.72 6.93 3.19
CA VAL A 149 1.46 8.38 3.32
C VAL A 149 1.62 9.09 1.98
N GLU A 150 2.61 8.74 1.16
CA GLU A 150 2.76 9.28 -0.20
C GLU A 150 1.51 9.02 -1.06
N VAL A 151 0.97 7.80 -1.04
CA VAL A 151 -0.30 7.47 -1.73
C VAL A 151 -1.46 8.30 -1.19
N MET A 152 -1.55 8.51 0.12
CA MET A 152 -2.59 9.34 0.74
C MET A 152 -2.49 10.81 0.30
N ILE A 153 -1.27 11.36 0.26
CA ILE A 153 -1.02 12.72 -0.24
C ILE A 153 -1.47 12.83 -1.69
N GLN A 154 -1.03 11.89 -2.55
CA GLN A 154 -1.39 11.90 -3.97
C GLN A 154 -2.91 11.80 -4.17
N HIS A 155 -3.60 10.98 -3.38
CA HIS A 155 -5.05 10.87 -3.43
C HIS A 155 -5.72 12.22 -3.10
N VAL A 156 -5.29 12.90 -2.03
CA VAL A 156 -5.82 14.23 -1.65
C VAL A 156 -5.54 15.28 -2.72
N GLU A 157 -4.36 15.26 -3.33
CA GLU A 157 -4.02 16.17 -4.44
C GLU A 157 -4.88 15.93 -5.68
N ASN A 158 -5.15 14.67 -6.01
CA ASN A 158 -6.05 14.31 -7.12
C ASN A 158 -7.47 14.82 -6.84
N LEU A 159 -7.99 14.65 -5.61
CA LEU A 159 -9.29 15.20 -5.22
C LEU A 159 -9.35 16.73 -5.35
N LYS A 160 -8.28 17.43 -4.94
CA LYS A 160 -8.18 18.89 -5.11
C LYS A 160 -8.23 19.30 -6.59
N ARG A 161 -7.48 18.61 -7.45
CA ARG A 161 -7.48 18.87 -8.90
C ARG A 161 -8.86 18.63 -9.51
N MET A 162 -9.50 17.53 -9.14
CA MET A 162 -10.86 17.19 -9.58
C MET A 162 -11.86 18.27 -9.16
N TYR A 163 -11.85 18.68 -7.89
CA TYR A 163 -12.70 19.76 -7.38
C TYR A 163 -12.52 21.05 -8.18
N THR A 164 -11.27 21.49 -8.44
CA THR A 164 -11.03 22.71 -9.21
C THR A 164 -11.55 22.63 -10.63
N LYS A 165 -11.43 21.45 -11.26
CA LYS A 165 -11.87 21.21 -12.63
C LYS A 165 -13.39 21.21 -12.71
N GLU A 166 -14.07 20.42 -11.89
CA GLU A 166 -15.53 20.35 -11.85
C GLU A 166 -16.14 21.71 -11.47
N HIS A 167 -15.49 22.47 -10.59
CA HIS A 167 -15.93 23.81 -10.25
C HIS A 167 -15.84 24.77 -11.45
N ALA A 168 -14.76 24.71 -12.23
CA ALA A 168 -14.61 25.53 -13.44
C ALA A 168 -15.66 25.15 -14.51
N GLU A 169 -15.87 23.85 -14.75
CA GLU A 169 -16.89 23.35 -15.69
C GLU A 169 -18.30 23.78 -15.28
N LEU A 170 -18.59 23.80 -13.97
CA LEU A 170 -19.87 24.27 -13.44
C LEU A 170 -20.08 25.77 -13.66
N GLU A 171 -19.06 26.59 -13.41
CA GLU A 171 -19.15 28.04 -13.64
C GLU A 171 -19.27 28.38 -15.13
N GLU A 172 -18.58 27.64 -16.01
CA GLU A 172 -18.74 27.77 -17.46
C GLU A 172 -20.18 27.46 -17.89
N LEU A 173 -20.76 26.36 -17.40
CA LEU A 173 -22.14 25.98 -17.71
C LEU A 173 -23.15 27.04 -17.26
N LYS A 174 -22.97 27.62 -16.06
CA LYS A 174 -23.80 28.73 -15.58
C LYS A 174 -23.69 29.95 -16.49
N GLN A 175 -22.48 30.28 -16.94
CA GLN A 175 -22.27 31.42 -17.84
C GLN A 175 -22.97 31.22 -19.18
N VAL A 176 -22.91 30.00 -19.75
CA VAL A 176 -23.63 29.64 -20.99
C VAL A 176 -25.14 29.76 -20.80
N LEU A 177 -25.70 29.30 -19.69
CA LEU A 177 -27.14 29.42 -19.40
C LEU A 177 -27.57 30.90 -19.29
N LEU A 178 -26.84 31.73 -18.57
CA LEU A 178 -27.11 33.17 -18.45
C LEU A 178 -26.98 33.91 -19.79
N GLN A 179 -26.10 33.44 -20.68
CA GLN A 179 -25.99 33.98 -22.04
C GLN A 179 -27.20 33.59 -22.89
N ASN A 180 -27.66 32.34 -22.76
CA ASN A 180 -28.85 31.87 -23.45
C ASN A 180 -30.10 32.63 -23.01
N GLU A 181 -30.33 32.81 -21.69
CA GLU A 181 -31.45 33.59 -21.18
C GLU A 181 -31.49 35.01 -21.74
N ARG A 182 -30.34 35.70 -21.76
CA ARG A 182 -30.19 37.03 -22.39
C ARG A 182 -30.46 37.03 -23.89
N SER A 183 -30.07 35.96 -24.58
CA SER A 183 -30.31 35.81 -26.02
C SER A 183 -31.80 35.58 -26.32
N PHE A 184 -32.50 34.82 -25.48
CA PHE A 184 -33.95 34.61 -25.60
C PHE A 184 -34.77 35.85 -25.23
N SER A 185 -34.39 36.60 -24.20
CA SER A 185 -35.05 37.87 -23.85
C SER A 185 -34.88 38.94 -24.94
N SER A 186 -33.75 38.93 -25.66
CA SER A 186 -33.52 39.82 -26.82
C SER A 186 -34.38 39.44 -28.04
N LEU A 187 -34.72 38.16 -28.21
CA LEU A 187 -35.53 37.67 -29.32
C LEU A 187 -37.05 37.90 -29.10
N GLY A 188 -37.50 37.99 -27.84
CA GLY A 188 -38.90 38.23 -27.48
C GLY A 188 -39.40 39.67 -27.71
N ASP A 189 -38.49 40.64 -27.83
CA ASP A 189 -38.85 42.05 -28.07
C ASP A 189 -39.07 42.39 -29.56
N GLN A 190 -38.83 41.43 -30.48
CA GLN A 190 -38.95 41.67 -31.92
C GLN A 190 -40.30 41.29 -32.53
N ASP A 191 -41.23 40.69 -31.77
CA ASP A 191 -42.53 40.23 -32.31
C ASP A 191 -43.73 41.12 -31.93
N GLU A 192 -43.52 42.23 -31.22
CA GLU A 192 -44.55 43.27 -30.92
C GLU A 192 -44.49 44.43 -31.95
N SER A 193 -44.19 44.15 -33.22
CA SER A 193 -44.17 45.19 -34.27
C SER A 193 -44.82 44.79 -35.60
N THR A 194 -45.55 43.67 -35.65
CA THR A 194 -46.42 43.33 -36.79
C THR A 194 -47.89 43.29 -36.39
N ASN A 195 -48.35 44.36 -35.71
CA ASN A 195 -49.77 44.63 -35.56
C ASN A 195 -50.40 44.91 -36.94
N LYS A 196 -51.01 43.85 -37.47
CA LYS A 196 -51.86 43.69 -38.64
C LYS A 196 -52.66 44.96 -38.98
N LYS A 197 -52.26 45.68 -40.02
CA LYS A 197 -53.19 46.51 -40.80
C LYS A 197 -53.96 45.61 -41.78
N LEU A 198 -55.14 45.16 -41.35
CA LEU A 198 -56.18 44.66 -42.26
C LEU A 198 -56.75 45.84 -43.07
N PRO A 199 -56.82 45.77 -44.41
CA PRO A 199 -57.61 46.73 -45.17
C PRO A 199 -59.09 46.36 -45.09
N ASN A 200 -59.88 47.27 -44.50
CA ASN A 200 -61.34 47.29 -44.62
C ASN A 200 -61.74 47.57 -46.08
N SER A 201 -62.56 46.71 -46.69
CA SER A 201 -63.73 47.10 -47.49
C SER A 201 -64.37 45.86 -48.14
N LEU A 202 -65.52 45.44 -47.62
CA LEU A 202 -66.56 44.77 -48.41
C LEU A 202 -67.90 45.32 -47.92
N ASN A 203 -68.40 46.33 -48.65
CA ASN A 203 -69.74 46.87 -48.49
C ASN A 203 -70.75 45.87 -49.07
N PHE A 204 -71.79 45.56 -48.31
CA PHE A 204 -73.02 44.95 -48.79
C PHE A 204 -74.08 46.05 -48.92
N LYS A 205 -74.56 46.31 -50.15
CA LYS A 205 -75.97 46.60 -50.44
C LYS A 205 -76.28 46.34 -51.91
#